data_AF-A0A925YFJ5-F1
#
_entry.id   AF-A0A925YFJ5-F1
#
_cell.length_a   1.000
_cell.length_b   1.000
_cell.length_c   1.000
_cell.angle_alpha   90.00
_cell.angle_beta   90.00
_cell.angle_gamma   90.00
#
_symmetry.space_group_name_H-M   'P 1'
#
loop_
_entity.id
_entity.type
_entity.pdbx_description
1 polymer ?
#
loop_
_entity_poly.entity_id
_entity_poly.type
_entity_poly.pdbx_seq_one_letter_code
_entity_poly.pdbx_strand_id
1 'polypeptide(L)' 'MRVVTIDRPNALNAIDVATMGELASAFESCAAAAEATPRLRAVIVTGAGDKAFAAGADIAALATLSADEARAFS' A
#
# COMPACT_ATOMS: atom_id res chain seq x y z
N MET A 1 -14.22 -0.55 12.08
CA MET A 1 -13.29 -1.25 11.17
C MET A 1 -13.17 -0.43 9.90
N ARG A 2 -11.98 -0.37 9.30
CA ARG A 2 -11.75 0.21 7.96
C ARG A 2 -11.09 -0.82 7.05
N VAL A 3 -11.33 -0.70 5.75
CA VAL A 3 -10.70 -1.53 4.72
C VAL A 3 -9.85 -0.62 3.84
N VAL A 4 -8.58 -0.98 3.67
CA VAL A 4 -7.64 -0.37 2.74
C VAL A 4 -7.43 -1.38 1.62
N THR A 5 -7.69 -0.95 0.39
CA THR A 5 -7.57 -1.81 -0.80
C THR A 5 -6.40 -1.34 -1.64
N ILE A 6 -5.46 -2.24 -1.94
CA ILE A 6 -4.43 -2.02 -2.97
C ILE A 6 -5.10 -2.27 -4.31
N ASP A 7 -5.33 -1.23 -5.10
CA ASP A 7 -6.10 -1.30 -6.36
C ASP A 7 -5.19 -1.19 -7.59
N ARG A 8 -4.38 -2.22 -7.81
CA ARG A 8 -3.54 -2.38 -9.00
C ARG A 8 -3.66 -3.79 -9.58
N PRO A 9 -4.88 -4.29 -9.88
CA PRO A 9 -5.08 -5.69 -10.25
C PRO A 9 -4.34 -6.10 -11.52
N ASN A 10 -4.13 -5.16 -12.45
CA ASN A 10 -3.36 -5.39 -13.69
C ASN A 10 -1.86 -5.64 -13.42
N ALA A 11 -1.33 -5.15 -12.30
CA ALA A 11 0.03 -5.38 -11.84
C ALA A 11 0.09 -6.40 -10.69
N LEU A 12 -0.95 -7.22 -10.52
CA LEU A 12 -1.08 -8.18 -9.41
C LEU A 12 -0.92 -7.52 -8.03
N ASN A 13 -1.36 -6.26 -7.91
CA ASN A 13 -1.21 -5.44 -6.71
C ASN A 13 0.26 -5.30 -6.25
N ALA A 14 1.21 -5.28 -7.20
CA ALA A 14 2.60 -4.95 -6.94
C ALA A 14 2.74 -3.51 -6.44
N ILE A 15 3.68 -3.31 -5.51
CA ILE A 15 3.87 -2.07 -4.77
C ILE A 15 5.04 -1.30 -5.39
N ASP A 16 4.72 -0.15 -5.99
CA ASP A 16 5.69 0.85 -6.44
C ASP A 16 5.76 2.04 -5.47
N VAL A 17 6.58 3.05 -5.80
CA VAL A 17 6.79 4.24 -4.95
C VAL A 17 5.50 5.00 -4.68
N ALA A 18 4.66 5.16 -5.69
CA ALA A 18 3.38 5.85 -5.54
C ALA A 18 2.45 5.07 -4.59
N THR A 19 2.32 3.77 -4.82
CA THR A 19 1.48 2.87 -4.00
C THR A 19 1.94 2.83 -2.55
N MET A 20 3.26 2.82 -2.30
CA MET A 20 3.82 2.90 -0.95
C MET A 20 3.42 4.21 -0.25
N GLY A 21 3.52 5.35 -0.94
CA GLY A 21 3.09 6.64 -0.42
C GLY A 21 1.59 6.71 -0.12
N GLU A 22 0.77 6.13 -0.99
CA GLU A 22 -0.69 6.04 -0.79
C GLU A 22 -1.04 5.18 0.43
N LEU A 23 -0.36 4.03 0.61
CA LEU A 23 -0.55 3.18 1.79
C LEU A 23 -0.16 3.90 3.09
N ALA A 24 0.96 4.63 3.08
CA ALA A 24 1.40 5.43 4.23
C ALA A 24 0.34 6.49 4.60
N SER A 25 -0.13 7.26 3.62
CA SER A 25 -1.19 8.26 3.83
C SER A 25 -2.51 7.65 4.31
N ALA A 26 -2.88 6.48 3.79
CA ALA A 26 -4.07 5.75 4.21
C ALA A 26 -3.97 5.30 5.68
N PHE A 27 -2.80 4.84 6.12
CA PHE A 27 -2.58 4.43 7.50
C PHE A 27 -2.52 5.62 8.46
N GLU A 28 -1.87 6.73 8.07
CA GLU A 28 -1.90 7.98 8.84
C GLU A 28 -3.34 8.48 9.04
N SER A 29 -4.14 8.46 7.97
CA SER A 29 -5.56 8.80 8.03
C SER A 29 -6.36 7.87 8.96
N CYS A 30 -6.03 6.58 8.97
CA CYS A 30 -6.64 5.63 9.89
C CYS A 30 -6.23 5.87 11.34
N ALA A 31 -4.96 6.23 11.60
CA ALA A 31 -4.45 6.55 12.92
C ALA A 31 -5.16 7.80 13.48
N ALA A 32 -5.20 8.88 12.71
CA ALA A 32 -5.91 10.10 13.09
C ALA A 32 -7.41 9.83 13.35
N ALA A 33 -8.04 8.99 12.53
CA ALA A 33 -9.43 8.59 12.75
C ALA A 33 -9.63 7.76 14.03
N ALA A 34 -8.66 6.93 14.41
CA ALA A 34 -8.72 6.14 15.64
C ALA A 34 -8.60 7.01 16.90
N GLU A 35 -7.75 8.05 16.86
CA GLU A 35 -7.63 9.03 17.93
C GLU A 35 -8.92 9.84 18.11
N ALA A 36 -9.50 10.32 17.00
CA ALA A 36 -10.75 11.09 17.03
C ALA A 36 -11.99 10.23 17.34
N THR A 37 -11.97 8.95 16.95
CA THR A 37 -13.12 8.05 17.04
C THR A 37 -12.74 6.73 17.71
N PRO A 38 -13.05 6.54 19.01
CA PRO A 38 -12.71 5.32 19.78
C PRO A 38 -13.30 4.00 19.25
N ARG A 39 -14.13 4.05 18.19
CA ARG A 39 -14.76 2.89 17.56
C ARG A 39 -13.91 2.24 16.46
N LEU A 40 -12.86 2.90 15.97
CA LEU A 40 -11.95 2.27 15.01
C LEU A 40 -10.99 1.33 15.76
N ARG A 41 -11.21 0.02 15.61
CA ARG A 41 -10.49 -1.03 16.35
C ARG A 41 -9.62 -1.93 15.48
N ALA A 42 -9.78 -1.86 14.16
CA ALA A 42 -9.08 -2.71 13.21
C ALA A 42 -9.08 -2.06 11.82
N VAL A 43 -7.98 -2.28 11.09
CA VAL A 43 -7.82 -1.99 9.66
C VAL A 43 -7.56 -3.33 8.96
N ILE A 44 -8.34 -3.61 7.92
CA ILE A 44 -8.10 -4.72 7.01
C ILE A 44 -7.38 -4.16 5.79
N VAL A 45 -6.31 -4.81 5.37
CA VAL A 45 -5.64 -4.52 4.09
C VAL A 45 -5.95 -5.66 3.14
N THR A 46 -6.39 -5.36 1.94
CA THR A 46 -6.72 -6.34 0.90
C THR A 46 -6.24 -5.89 -0.48
N GLY A 47 -6.09 -6.83 -1.41
CA GLY A 47 -5.86 -6.54 -2.82
C GLY A 47 -7.18 -6.46 -3.57
N ALA A 48 -7.24 -5.62 -4.60
CA ALA A 48 -8.33 -5.61 -5.57
C ALA A 48 -8.21 -6.78 -6.55
N GLY A 49 -9.33 -7.17 -7.15
CA GLY A 49 -9.41 -8.30 -8.07
C GLY A 49 -9.38 -9.66 -7.35
N ASP A 50 -9.14 -10.71 -8.11
CA ASP A 50 -9.27 -12.12 -7.70
C ASP A 50 -7.94 -12.89 -7.74
N LYS A 51 -6.86 -12.27 -8.23
CA LYS A 51 -5.60 -12.96 -8.52
C LYS A 51 -4.57 -12.91 -7.39
N ALA A 52 -4.47 -11.78 -6.68
CA ALA A 52 -3.40 -11.56 -5.72
C ALA A 52 -3.79 -10.55 -4.65
N PHE A 53 -3.29 -10.75 -3.43
CA PHE A 53 -3.31 -9.73 -2.39
C PHE A 53 -2.33 -8.60 -2.72
N ALA A 54 -1.04 -8.93 -2.82
CA ALA A 54 0.04 -8.07 -3.30
C ALA A 54 1.19 -8.95 -3.79
N ALA A 55 1.73 -8.66 -4.98
CA ALA A 55 2.83 -9.45 -5.57
C ALA A 55 4.23 -9.09 -5.04
N GLY A 56 4.33 -8.19 -4.04
CA GLY A 56 5.59 -7.64 -3.55
C GLY A 56 5.97 -6.36 -4.28
N ALA A 57 7.27 -6.09 -4.42
CA ALA A 57 7.74 -4.89 -5.10
C ALA A 57 7.48 -4.97 -6.61
N ASP A 58 7.12 -3.84 -7.21
CA ASP A 58 6.96 -3.72 -8.66
C ASP A 58 8.35 -3.68 -9.34
N ILE A 59 8.81 -4.83 -9.83
CA ILE A 59 10.14 -4.98 -10.46
C ILE A 59 10.30 -4.06 -11.68
N ALA A 60 9.22 -3.82 -12.43
CA ALA A 60 9.25 -2.94 -13.59
C ALA A 60 9.46 -1.49 -13.15
N ALA A 61 8.79 -1.06 -12.07
CA ALA A 61 9.03 0.26 -11.48
C ALA A 61 10.44 0.37 -10.87
N LEU A 62 10.89 -0.64 -10.13
CA LEU A 62 12.23 -0.66 -9.52
C LEU A 62 13.36 -0.58 -10.56
N ALA A 63 13.17 -1.18 -11.74
CA ALA A 63 14.14 -1.11 -12.84
C ALA A 63 14.37 0.32 -13.36
N THR A 64 13.48 1.27 -13.04
CA THR A 64 13.60 2.68 -13.43
C THR A 64 14.30 3.55 -12.37
N LEU A 65 14.53 3.00 -11.18
CA LEU A 65 15.18 3.71 -10.08
C LEU A 65 16.70 3.58 -10.14
N SER A 66 17.40 4.62 -9.70
CA SER A 66 18.83 4.53 -9.37
C SER A 66 19.06 3.59 -8.18
N ALA A 67 20.30 3.14 -8.00
CA ALA A 67 20.66 2.27 -6.88
C ALA A 67 20.37 2.90 -5.51
N ASP A 68 20.48 4.23 -5.39
CA ASP A 68 20.20 4.95 -4.16
C ASP A 68 18.69 5.07 -3.90
N GLU A 69 17.90 5.35 -4.94
CA GLU A 69 16.44 5.37 -4.87
C GLU A 69 15.85 3.99 -4.54
N ALA A 70 16.43 2.92 -5.11
CA ALA A 70 16.03 1.56 -4.80
C ALA A 70 16.38 1.13 -3.37
N ARG A 71 17.53 1.58 -2.82
CA ARG A 71 17.90 1.34 -1.41
C ARG A 71 16.99 2.06 -0.42
N ALA A 72 16.49 3.24 -0.77
CA ALA A 72 15.49 3.93 0.04
C ALA A 72 14.16 3.15 0.13
N PHE A 73 13.99 2.09 -0.68
CA PHE A 73 12.78 1.27 -0.77
C PHE A 73 12.81 -0.02 0.08
N SER A 74 13.95 -0.37 0.69
CA SER A 74 14.16 -1.60 1.49
C SER A 74 14.33 -1.30 2.97
#